data_AF-A0A662KW30-F1
#
_entry.id   AF-A0A662KW30-F1
#
_cell.length_a   1.000
_cell.length_b   1.000
_cell.length_c   1.000
_cell.angle_alpha   90.00
_cell.angle_beta   90.00
_cell.angle_gamma   90.00
#
_symmetry.space_group_name_H-M   'P 1'
#
loop_
_entity.id
_entity.type
_entity.pdbx_description
1 polymer ?
#
loop_
_entity_poly.entity_id
_entity_poly.type
_entity_poly.pdbx_seq_one_letter_code
_entity_poly.pdbx_strand_id
1 'polypeptide(L)'
;MGKIGDYEYPIIGIKEAIEILILIKREKISDIKTLARKLGHEHHKSGRFRAKLSSLKQYGLITGKSSNLRISQLGEEILRADEEKRENSIYRAISNVRLFIDLYNEIGYKTDRESIKKGLFKLTNIEAKEWVINEIITPYKDALQYLEEIKRKKVELLGLVDISHIGRVNIIDKSTFEIALKYMEILGRKFGIELCLSSIEKILRTLLAGEKSLEDLKEETGLSNSHAMLLLQILEEANLLEKRIVPGDTLYKITHKGKNTLLFLLQII
;
A
#
# COMPACT_ATOMS: atom_id res chain seq x y z
N MET A 1 -22.84 -15.45 11.99
CA MET A 1 -21.76 -15.17 11.02
C MET A 1 -22.45 -14.65 9.78
N GLY A 2 -22.04 -13.50 9.26
CA GLY A 2 -22.59 -12.98 8.03
C GLY A 2 -22.08 -13.78 6.83
N LYS A 3 -22.96 -14.12 5.90
CA LYS A 3 -22.60 -14.84 4.67
C LYS A 3 -23.46 -14.39 3.50
N ILE A 4 -22.84 -14.20 2.34
CA ILE A 4 -23.50 -13.94 1.06
C ILE A 4 -22.74 -14.66 -0.06
N GLY A 5 -23.40 -15.58 -0.75
CA GLY A 5 -22.72 -16.51 -1.67
C GLY A 5 -21.60 -17.25 -0.95
N ASP A 6 -20.40 -17.22 -1.54
CA ASP A 6 -19.18 -17.83 -0.97
C ASP A 6 -18.42 -16.89 -0.02
N TYR A 7 -18.89 -15.66 0.16
CA TYR A 7 -18.24 -14.68 1.02
C TYR A 7 -18.76 -14.75 2.44
N GLU A 8 -17.82 -14.81 3.37
CA GLU A 8 -18.08 -14.53 4.77
C GLU A 8 -17.70 -13.09 5.09
N TYR A 9 -18.45 -12.46 6.00
CA TYR A 9 -18.19 -11.08 6.39
C TYR A 9 -18.41 -10.85 7.89
N PRO A 10 -17.67 -9.89 8.49
CA PRO A 10 -17.84 -9.50 9.88
C PRO A 10 -19.09 -8.63 10.01
N ILE A 11 -19.85 -8.88 11.08
CA ILE A 11 -21.05 -8.10 11.41
C ILE A 11 -20.76 -6.86 12.26
N ILE A 12 -19.50 -6.70 12.70
CA ILE A 12 -19.02 -5.54 13.45
C ILE A 12 -17.84 -4.95 12.69
N GLY A 13 -17.67 -3.63 12.76
CA GLY A 13 -16.55 -2.95 12.13
C GLY A 13 -15.22 -3.21 12.84
N ILE A 14 -14.13 -2.87 12.17
CA ILE A 14 -12.77 -3.08 12.67
C ILE A 14 -12.50 -2.26 13.94
N LYS A 15 -13.12 -1.09 14.11
CA LYS A 15 -12.97 -0.25 15.30
C LYS A 15 -13.55 -0.94 16.54
N GLU A 16 -14.80 -1.39 16.47
CA GLU A 16 -15.42 -2.17 17.54
C GLU A 16 -14.62 -3.46 17.82
N ALA A 17 -14.14 -4.13 16.78
CA ALA A 17 -13.30 -5.32 16.93
C ALA A 17 -12.01 -5.04 17.74
N ILE A 18 -11.36 -3.90 17.50
CA ILE A 18 -10.18 -3.44 18.24
C ILE A 18 -10.53 -3.07 19.68
N GLU A 19 -11.67 -2.42 19.93
CA GLU A 19 -12.13 -2.12 21.30
C GLU A 19 -12.33 -3.40 22.12
N ILE A 20 -12.93 -4.42 21.53
CA ILE A 20 -13.06 -5.74 22.16
C ILE A 20 -11.68 -6.35 22.43
N LEU A 21 -10.74 -6.21 21.49
CA LEU A 21 -9.37 -6.70 21.65
C LEU A 21 -8.64 -6.02 22.82
N ILE A 22 -8.78 -4.70 22.94
CA ILE A 22 -8.25 -3.90 24.06
C ILE A 22 -8.85 -4.38 25.38
N LEU A 23 -10.17 -4.63 25.43
CA LEU A 23 -10.84 -5.17 26.61
C LEU A 23 -10.26 -6.54 27.01
N ILE A 24 -10.11 -7.47 26.05
CA ILE A 24 -9.53 -8.79 26.27
C ILE A 24 -8.13 -8.67 26.88
N LYS A 25 -7.28 -7.79 26.33
CA LYS A 25 -5.92 -7.57 26.82
C LYS A 25 -5.89 -6.96 28.21
N ARG A 26 -6.62 -5.86 28.41
CA ARG A 26 -6.65 -5.08 29.65
C ARG A 26 -7.13 -5.90 30.83
N GLU A 27 -8.18 -6.70 30.62
CA GLU A 27 -8.76 -7.54 31.67
C GLU A 27 -8.21 -8.97 31.70
N LYS A 28 -7.19 -9.28 30.87
CA LYS A 28 -6.55 -10.60 30.77
C LYS A 28 -7.57 -11.74 30.57
N ILE A 29 -8.56 -11.51 29.71
CA ILE A 29 -9.64 -12.48 29.46
C ILE A 29 -9.11 -13.63 28.61
N SER A 30 -9.16 -14.85 29.13
CA SER A 30 -8.71 -16.06 28.43
C SER A 30 -9.84 -17.03 28.04
N ASP A 31 -11.08 -16.72 28.41
CA ASP A 31 -12.24 -17.58 28.16
C ASP A 31 -13.45 -16.80 27.61
N ILE A 32 -14.26 -17.52 26.85
CA ILE A 32 -15.37 -16.96 26.08
C ILE A 32 -16.56 -16.58 26.99
N LYS A 33 -16.75 -17.27 28.12
CA LYS A 33 -17.87 -16.98 29.04
C LYS A 33 -17.64 -15.64 29.72
N THR A 34 -16.42 -15.39 30.17
CA THR A 34 -16.02 -14.11 30.76
C THR A 34 -16.14 -13.00 29.74
N LEU A 35 -15.66 -13.20 28.50
CA LEU A 35 -15.81 -12.19 27.45
C LEU A 35 -17.28 -11.86 27.17
N ALA A 36 -18.15 -12.87 27.07
CA ALA A 36 -19.58 -12.65 26.82
C ALA A 36 -20.22 -11.77 27.90
N ARG A 37 -19.96 -12.08 29.18
CA ARG A 37 -20.46 -11.29 30.32
C ARG A 37 -19.94 -9.86 30.29
N LYS A 38 -18.65 -9.67 29.98
CA LYS A 38 -18.01 -8.35 29.91
C LYS A 38 -18.52 -7.49 28.75
N LEU A 39 -18.98 -8.12 27.67
CA LEU A 39 -19.66 -7.46 26.56
C LEU A 39 -21.18 -7.28 26.78
N GLY A 40 -21.69 -7.58 27.99
CA GLY A 40 -23.09 -7.37 28.35
C GLY A 40 -24.06 -8.43 27.80
N HIS A 41 -23.56 -9.59 27.39
CA HIS A 41 -24.42 -10.69 26.93
C HIS A 41 -24.80 -11.62 28.09
N GLU A 42 -26.08 -12.02 28.15
CA GLU A 42 -26.59 -12.97 29.14
C GLU A 42 -25.82 -14.29 29.15
N HIS A 43 -25.46 -14.80 27.96
CA HIS A 43 -24.65 -15.99 27.84
C HIS A 43 -23.82 -16.05 26.54
N HIS A 44 -22.69 -16.76 26.60
CA HIS A 44 -21.78 -17.05 25.48
C HIS A 44 -22.41 -17.83 24.31
N LYS A 45 -23.61 -18.41 24.50
CA LYS A 45 -24.35 -19.11 23.44
C LYS A 45 -25.22 -18.17 22.60
N SER A 46 -25.30 -16.87 22.93
CA SER A 46 -26.20 -15.95 22.24
C SER A 46 -25.71 -15.71 20.80
N GLY A 47 -26.64 -15.63 19.86
CA GLY A 47 -26.32 -15.46 18.43
C GLY A 47 -25.49 -14.19 18.17
N ARG A 48 -25.87 -13.07 18.83
CA ARG A 48 -25.16 -11.79 18.74
C ARG A 48 -23.71 -11.90 19.21
N PHE A 49 -23.47 -12.50 20.38
CA PHE A 49 -22.12 -12.68 20.89
C PHE A 49 -21.28 -13.59 19.98
N ARG A 50 -21.83 -14.72 19.53
CA ARG A 50 -21.14 -15.62 18.61
C ARG A 50 -20.79 -14.93 17.29
N ALA A 51 -21.66 -14.05 16.81
CA ALA A 51 -21.42 -13.28 15.62
C ALA A 51 -20.28 -12.25 15.82
N LYS A 52 -20.21 -11.55 16.96
CA LYS A 52 -19.04 -10.72 17.32
C LYS A 52 -17.74 -11.52 17.38
N LEU A 53 -17.78 -12.68 18.04
CA LEU A 53 -16.62 -13.58 18.11
C LEU A 53 -16.18 -14.06 16.71
N SER A 54 -17.14 -14.33 15.82
CA SER A 54 -16.88 -14.68 14.42
C SER A 54 -16.19 -13.55 13.68
N SER A 55 -16.64 -12.31 13.84
CA SER A 55 -16.02 -11.14 13.23
C SER A 55 -14.57 -10.96 13.66
N LEU A 56 -14.27 -11.12 14.95
CA LEU A 56 -12.88 -11.06 15.46
C LEU A 56 -11.98 -12.12 14.80
N LYS A 57 -12.52 -13.31 14.52
CA LYS A 57 -11.80 -14.37 13.81
C LYS A 57 -11.60 -14.07 12.33
N GLN A 58 -12.60 -13.50 11.67
CA GLN A 58 -12.53 -13.12 10.25
C GLN A 58 -11.50 -12.01 10.02
N TYR A 59 -11.39 -11.05 10.94
CA TYR A 59 -10.29 -10.08 10.93
C TYR A 59 -8.93 -10.70 11.31
N GLY A 60 -8.89 -11.94 11.80
CA GLY A 60 -7.66 -12.60 12.24
C GLY A 60 -7.10 -12.08 13.57
N LEU A 61 -7.90 -11.38 14.40
CA LEU A 61 -7.45 -10.74 15.64
C LEU A 61 -7.35 -11.70 16.82
N ILE A 62 -8.11 -12.78 16.79
CA ILE A 62 -8.13 -13.81 17.83
C ILE A 62 -8.02 -15.20 17.20
N THR A 63 -7.53 -16.14 18.00
CA THR A 63 -7.48 -17.56 17.67
C THR A 63 -8.03 -18.40 18.82
N GLY A 64 -8.16 -19.71 18.57
CA GLY A 64 -8.51 -20.69 19.59
C GLY A 64 -9.93 -21.25 19.49
N LYS A 65 -10.13 -22.33 20.26
CA LYS A 65 -11.41 -23.06 20.37
C LYS A 65 -12.27 -22.44 21.47
N SER A 66 -13.51 -22.93 21.60
CA SER A 66 -14.53 -22.40 22.51
C SER A 66 -14.11 -22.25 23.98
N SER A 67 -13.06 -22.97 24.41
CA SER A 67 -12.54 -23.01 25.78
C SER A 67 -11.25 -22.23 26.00
N ASN A 68 -10.57 -21.74 24.97
CA ASN A 68 -9.27 -21.04 25.11
C ASN A 68 -9.21 -19.90 24.09
N LEU A 69 -9.58 -18.70 24.55
CA LEU A 69 -9.52 -17.47 23.77
C LEU A 69 -8.10 -16.93 23.81
N ARG A 70 -7.49 -16.71 22.65
CA ARG A 70 -6.15 -16.13 22.54
C ARG A 70 -6.15 -14.97 21.55
N ILE A 71 -5.48 -13.89 21.90
CA ILE A 71 -5.14 -12.83 20.94
C ILE A 71 -4.15 -13.43 19.93
N SER A 72 -4.37 -13.20 18.65
CA SER A 72 -3.47 -13.67 17.59
C SER A 72 -2.18 -12.84 17.57
N GLN A 73 -1.17 -13.26 16.79
CA GLN A 73 0.00 -12.42 16.55
C GLN A 73 -0.40 -11.06 15.95
N LEU A 74 -1.30 -11.06 14.96
CA LEU A 74 -1.82 -9.83 14.34
C LEU A 74 -2.55 -8.93 15.34
N GLY A 75 -3.31 -9.53 16.26
CA GLY A 75 -3.95 -8.79 17.34
C GLY A 75 -2.94 -8.16 18.31
N GLU A 76 -1.86 -8.87 18.68
CA GLU A 76 -0.79 -8.31 19.50
C GLU A 76 -0.03 -7.19 18.79
N GLU A 77 0.20 -7.30 17.48
CA GLU A 77 0.82 -6.25 16.65
C GLU A 77 0.00 -4.96 16.69
N ILE A 78 -1.32 -5.05 16.51
CA ILE A 78 -2.24 -3.89 16.60
C ILE A 78 -2.21 -3.22 17.99
N LEU A 79 -2.02 -4.00 19.07
CA LEU A 79 -2.03 -3.48 20.43
C LEU A 79 -0.70 -2.86 20.88
N ARG A 80 0.43 -3.23 20.25
CA ARG A 80 1.79 -2.83 20.68
C ARG A 80 2.48 -1.84 19.76
N ALA A 81 1.97 -1.69 18.54
CA ALA A 81 2.60 -0.86 17.51
C ALA A 81 2.51 0.65 17.81
N ASP A 82 3.51 1.38 17.30
CA ASP A 82 3.39 2.81 17.03
C ASP A 82 2.31 3.08 15.96
N GLU A 83 1.89 4.33 15.79
CA GLU A 83 0.73 4.68 14.95
C GLU A 83 0.85 4.13 13.52
N GLU A 84 2.02 4.26 12.89
CA GLU A 84 2.24 3.80 11.51
C GLU A 84 2.21 2.27 11.40
N LYS A 85 2.90 1.53 12.28
CA LYS A 85 2.84 0.06 12.27
C LYS A 85 1.46 -0.46 12.65
N ARG A 86 0.71 0.30 13.46
CA ARG A 86 -0.65 -0.05 13.87
C ARG A 86 -1.59 0.01 12.68
N GLU A 87 -1.55 1.08 11.89
CA GLU A 87 -2.35 1.18 10.66
C GLU A 87 -2.08 0.04 9.67
N ASN A 88 -0.80 -0.28 9.44
CA ASN A 88 -0.42 -1.41 8.57
C ASN A 88 -0.97 -2.76 9.09
N SER A 89 -1.00 -2.95 10.41
CA SER A 89 -1.56 -4.15 11.02
C SER A 89 -3.09 -4.20 10.93
N ILE A 90 -3.76 -3.04 11.09
CA ILE A 90 -5.21 -2.92 10.89
C ILE A 90 -5.59 -3.26 9.44
N TYR A 91 -4.81 -2.81 8.48
CA TYR A 91 -5.01 -3.18 7.08
C TYR A 91 -4.91 -4.68 6.85
N ARG A 92 -3.85 -5.33 7.36
CA ARG A 92 -3.72 -6.79 7.26
C ARG A 92 -4.94 -7.50 7.85
N ALA A 93 -5.51 -6.97 8.94
CA ALA A 93 -6.74 -7.50 9.52
C ALA A 93 -7.94 -7.34 8.58
N ILE A 94 -8.10 -6.17 7.96
CA ILE A 94 -9.16 -5.91 6.96
C ILE A 94 -8.98 -6.79 5.72
N SER A 95 -7.74 -6.99 5.25
CA SER A 95 -7.42 -7.83 4.09
C SER A 95 -7.74 -9.31 4.27
N ASN A 96 -7.87 -9.79 5.51
CA ASN A 96 -8.39 -11.13 5.78
C ASN A 96 -9.88 -11.27 5.39
N VAL A 97 -10.62 -10.17 5.30
CA VAL A 97 -12.01 -10.15 4.88
C VAL A 97 -12.08 -10.00 3.36
N ARG A 98 -12.05 -11.14 2.66
CA ARG A 98 -12.06 -11.19 1.18
C ARG A 98 -13.17 -10.34 0.56
N LEU A 99 -14.37 -10.34 1.14
CA LEU A 99 -15.49 -9.54 0.64
C LEU A 99 -15.16 -8.05 0.56
N PHE A 100 -14.48 -7.48 1.56
CA PHE A 100 -14.19 -6.05 1.58
C PHE A 100 -13.18 -5.66 0.51
N ILE A 101 -12.20 -6.53 0.25
CA ILE A 101 -11.20 -6.31 -0.81
C ILE A 101 -11.87 -6.37 -2.19
N ASP A 102 -12.65 -7.41 -2.44
CA ASP A 102 -13.30 -7.62 -3.74
C ASP A 102 -14.37 -6.54 -3.99
N LEU A 103 -15.13 -6.15 -2.95
CA LEU A 103 -16.10 -5.06 -3.04
C LEU A 103 -15.41 -3.72 -3.30
N TYR A 104 -14.31 -3.42 -2.62
CA TYR A 104 -13.53 -2.21 -2.88
C TYR A 104 -12.98 -2.16 -4.30
N ASN A 105 -12.51 -3.27 -4.85
CA ASN A 105 -12.04 -3.33 -6.23
C ASN A 105 -13.17 -3.08 -7.23
N GLU A 106 -14.40 -3.52 -6.91
CA GLU A 106 -15.56 -3.37 -7.78
C GLU A 106 -16.19 -1.96 -7.73
N ILE A 107 -16.37 -1.38 -6.53
CA ILE A 107 -17.13 -0.13 -6.36
C ILE A 107 -16.30 1.04 -5.83
N GLY A 108 -15.03 0.83 -5.52
CA GLY A 108 -14.15 1.83 -4.92
C GLY A 108 -14.67 2.34 -3.58
N TYR A 109 -14.69 3.67 -3.43
CA TYR A 109 -15.10 4.36 -2.21
C TYR A 109 -16.62 4.58 -2.07
N LYS A 110 -17.42 4.01 -2.99
CA LYS A 110 -18.87 4.19 -2.93
C LYS A 110 -19.43 3.41 -1.75
N THR A 111 -20.21 4.10 -0.92
CA THR A 111 -20.80 3.53 0.31
C THR A 111 -22.30 3.72 0.40
N ASP A 112 -22.92 4.24 -0.65
CA ASP A 112 -24.35 4.28 -0.77
C ASP A 112 -24.90 2.86 -0.99
N ARG A 113 -26.15 2.64 -0.55
CA ARG A 113 -26.80 1.33 -0.58
C ARG A 113 -26.85 0.73 -1.98
N GLU A 114 -27.14 1.56 -2.98
CA GLU A 114 -27.34 1.12 -4.36
C GLU A 114 -26.03 0.62 -4.98
N SER A 115 -24.92 1.34 -4.76
CA SER A 115 -23.59 0.90 -5.18
C SER A 115 -23.19 -0.41 -4.52
N ILE A 116 -23.39 -0.55 -3.20
CA ILE A 116 -23.07 -1.80 -2.48
C ILE A 116 -23.96 -2.94 -2.97
N LYS A 117 -25.26 -2.74 -3.16
CA LYS A 117 -26.17 -3.74 -3.71
C LYS A 117 -25.69 -4.23 -5.08
N LYS A 118 -25.36 -3.31 -5.99
CA LYS A 118 -24.84 -3.63 -7.33
C LYS A 118 -23.50 -4.35 -7.28
N GLY A 119 -22.58 -3.90 -6.43
CA GLY A 119 -21.28 -4.55 -6.25
C GLY A 119 -21.40 -5.98 -5.74
N LEU A 120 -22.22 -6.19 -4.69
CA LEU A 120 -22.50 -7.52 -4.16
C LEU A 120 -23.14 -8.44 -5.21
N PHE A 121 -24.09 -7.93 -5.99
CA PHE A 121 -24.71 -8.72 -7.06
C PHE A 121 -23.69 -9.14 -8.11
N LYS A 122 -22.80 -8.25 -8.55
CA LYS A 122 -21.75 -8.60 -9.51
C LYS A 122 -20.76 -9.65 -8.97
N LEU A 123 -20.38 -9.54 -7.70
CA LEU A 123 -19.42 -10.45 -7.07
C LEU A 123 -19.98 -11.83 -6.76
N THR A 124 -21.29 -11.92 -6.48
CA THR A 124 -21.91 -13.15 -5.96
C THR A 124 -22.96 -13.75 -6.88
N ASN A 125 -23.41 -13.00 -7.89
CA ASN A 125 -24.57 -13.30 -8.71
C ASN A 125 -25.86 -13.56 -7.89
N ILE A 126 -25.96 -12.98 -6.69
CA ILE A 126 -27.08 -13.14 -5.76
C ILE A 126 -27.66 -11.77 -5.42
N GLU A 127 -28.98 -11.64 -5.48
CA GLU A 127 -29.65 -10.42 -5.02
C GLU A 127 -29.67 -10.38 -3.48
N ALA A 128 -28.86 -9.48 -2.92
CA ALA A 128 -28.76 -9.28 -1.48
C ALA A 128 -30.06 -8.70 -0.90
N LYS A 129 -30.55 -9.29 0.20
CA LYS A 129 -31.67 -8.73 0.98
C LYS A 129 -31.24 -7.43 1.66
N GLU A 130 -32.19 -6.52 1.88
CA GLU A 130 -31.92 -5.19 2.46
C GLU A 130 -31.23 -5.25 3.83
N TRP A 131 -31.57 -6.22 4.68
CA TRP A 131 -30.92 -6.37 5.98
C TRP A 131 -29.46 -6.82 5.87
N VAL A 132 -29.10 -7.64 4.86
CA VAL A 132 -27.71 -8.05 4.58
C VAL A 132 -26.88 -6.84 4.15
N ILE A 133 -27.45 -6.00 3.27
CA ILE A 133 -26.81 -4.76 2.82
C ILE A 133 -26.53 -3.85 4.03
N ASN A 134 -27.51 -3.66 4.91
CA ASN A 134 -27.35 -2.85 6.11
C ASN A 134 -26.32 -3.42 7.09
N GLU A 135 -26.20 -4.75 7.21
CA GLU A 135 -25.16 -5.39 8.02
C GLU A 135 -23.74 -5.19 7.46
N ILE A 136 -23.58 -5.12 6.14
CA ILE A 136 -22.27 -4.98 5.49
C ILE A 136 -21.82 -3.52 5.45
N ILE A 137 -22.74 -2.57 5.27
CA ILE A 137 -22.42 -1.14 5.07
C ILE A 137 -21.53 -0.59 6.18
N THR A 138 -21.91 -0.80 7.44
CA THR A 138 -21.20 -0.19 8.56
C THR A 138 -19.77 -0.75 8.70
N PRO A 139 -19.56 -2.08 8.78
CA PRO A 139 -18.23 -2.66 8.81
C PRO A 139 -17.37 -2.32 7.58
N TYR A 140 -17.98 -2.23 6.40
CA TYR A 140 -17.27 -1.86 5.17
C TYR A 140 -16.84 -0.39 5.17
N LYS A 141 -17.71 0.53 5.61
CA LYS A 141 -17.36 1.96 5.78
C LYS A 141 -16.18 2.15 6.73
N ASP A 142 -16.16 1.42 7.83
CA ASP A 142 -15.04 1.46 8.77
C ASP A 142 -13.75 0.94 8.13
N ALA A 143 -13.84 -0.11 7.31
CA ALA A 143 -12.69 -0.67 6.61
C ALA A 143 -12.12 0.28 5.55
N LEU A 144 -12.97 1.05 4.86
CA LEU A 144 -12.56 1.96 3.78
C LEU A 144 -11.54 3.02 4.21
N GLN A 145 -11.62 3.51 5.45
CA GLN A 145 -10.68 4.51 5.96
C GLN A 145 -9.22 4.02 5.85
N TYR A 146 -9.01 2.73 6.14
CA TYR A 146 -7.68 2.11 6.08
C TYR A 146 -7.30 1.64 4.68
N LEU A 147 -8.28 1.24 3.86
CA LEU A 147 -8.05 0.90 2.46
C LEU A 147 -7.66 2.13 1.63
N GLU A 148 -8.21 3.32 1.96
CA GLU A 148 -7.85 4.60 1.35
C GLU A 148 -6.42 5.00 1.68
N GLU A 149 -6.09 4.99 2.96
CA GLU A 149 -4.79 5.43 3.47
C GLU A 149 -3.65 4.59 2.91
N ILE A 150 -3.86 3.29 2.71
CA ILE A 150 -2.88 2.44 2.07
C ILE A 150 -2.91 2.53 0.56
N LYS A 151 -4.04 2.77 -0.13
CA LYS A 151 -3.94 3.08 -1.56
C LYS A 151 -3.15 4.38 -1.78
N ARG A 152 -3.24 5.35 -0.85
CA ARG A 152 -2.39 6.55 -0.80
C ARG A 152 -0.93 6.27 -0.42
N LYS A 153 -0.64 5.32 0.49
CA LYS A 153 0.74 4.94 0.89
C LYS A 153 1.41 3.92 -0.05
N LYS A 154 0.64 3.09 -0.73
CA LYS A 154 1.04 2.12 -1.78
C LYS A 154 1.31 2.81 -3.12
N VAL A 155 0.99 4.10 -3.20
CA VAL A 155 1.76 5.05 -3.98
C VAL A 155 3.14 5.16 -3.34
N GLU A 156 3.95 4.09 -3.47
CA GLU A 156 5.34 4.13 -3.04
C GLU A 156 5.99 5.25 -3.87
N LEU A 157 6.49 6.29 -3.22
CA LEU A 157 7.21 7.34 -3.92
C LEU A 157 8.45 6.70 -4.55
N LEU A 158 8.34 6.33 -5.81
CA LEU A 158 9.40 5.67 -6.57
C LEU A 158 10.59 6.62 -6.75
N GLY A 159 10.30 7.91 -6.81
CA GLY A 159 11.29 8.96 -6.95
C GLY A 159 10.69 10.34 -6.72
N LEU A 160 11.58 11.31 -6.57
CA LEU A 160 11.25 12.71 -6.40
C LEU A 160 12.07 13.51 -7.40
N VAL A 161 11.42 14.37 -8.17
CA VAL A 161 12.09 15.44 -8.89
C VAL A 161 11.70 16.75 -8.24
N ASP A 162 12.63 17.32 -7.48
CA ASP A 162 12.48 18.63 -6.86
C ASP A 162 13.52 19.56 -7.47
N ILE A 163 13.06 20.56 -8.24
CA ILE A 163 13.93 21.62 -8.73
C ILE A 163 13.68 22.85 -7.88
N SER A 164 14.69 23.20 -7.09
CA SER A 164 14.68 24.34 -6.19
C SER A 164 14.10 25.58 -6.86
N HIS A 165 13.03 26.14 -6.27
CA HIS A 165 12.32 27.34 -6.71
C HIS A 165 11.53 27.23 -8.03
N ILE A 166 11.41 26.04 -8.62
CA ILE A 166 10.63 25.83 -9.86
C ILE A 166 9.42 24.93 -9.60
N GLY A 167 9.61 23.79 -8.94
CA GLY A 167 8.50 22.88 -8.66
C GLY A 167 8.93 21.47 -8.30
N ARG A 168 7.95 20.69 -7.82
CA ARG A 168 8.12 19.34 -7.31
C ARG A 168 7.21 18.36 -8.05
N VAL A 169 7.77 17.23 -8.50
CA VAL A 169 7.04 16.10 -9.08
C VAL A 169 7.33 14.85 -8.25
N ASN A 170 6.30 14.31 -7.62
CA ASN A 170 6.36 13.00 -6.96
C ASN A 170 6.15 11.92 -8.03
N ILE A 171 7.15 11.05 -8.21
CA ILE A 171 7.07 9.93 -9.15
C ILE A 171 6.50 8.73 -8.42
N ILE A 172 5.36 8.26 -8.91
CA ILE A 172 4.55 7.26 -8.23
C ILE A 172 4.00 6.19 -9.16
N ASP A 173 4.00 6.47 -10.46
CA ASP A 173 3.54 5.60 -11.53
C ASP A 173 4.20 6.04 -12.86
N LYS A 174 3.89 5.33 -13.94
CA LYS A 174 4.36 5.66 -15.30
C LYS A 174 4.06 7.11 -15.69
N SER A 175 2.82 7.54 -15.45
CA SER A 175 2.35 8.86 -15.89
C SER A 175 3.08 9.99 -15.19
N THR A 176 3.29 9.88 -13.88
CA THR A 176 4.05 10.87 -13.10
C THR A 176 5.55 10.86 -13.42
N PHE A 177 6.11 9.70 -13.79
CA PHE A 177 7.46 9.64 -14.35
C PHE A 177 7.58 10.36 -15.70
N GLU A 178 6.65 10.13 -16.64
CA GLU A 178 6.62 10.85 -17.92
C GLU A 178 6.45 12.36 -17.74
N ILE A 179 5.65 12.79 -16.76
CA ILE A 179 5.53 14.20 -16.38
C ILE A 179 6.86 14.74 -15.88
N ALA A 180 7.55 14.00 -15.01
CA ALA A 180 8.87 14.39 -14.50
C ALA A 180 9.89 14.51 -15.65
N LEU A 181 9.90 13.57 -16.61
CA LEU A 181 10.77 13.63 -17.78
C LEU A 181 10.48 14.83 -18.69
N LYS A 182 9.20 15.13 -18.96
CA LYS A 182 8.82 16.34 -19.70
C LYS A 182 9.25 17.61 -18.99
N TYR A 183 9.17 17.62 -17.65
CA TYR A 183 9.62 18.74 -16.84
C TYR A 183 11.14 18.95 -16.97
N MET A 184 11.91 17.86 -16.95
CA MET A 184 13.35 17.86 -17.19
C MET A 184 13.71 18.33 -18.61
N GLU A 185 12.96 17.91 -19.63
CA GLU A 185 13.16 18.34 -21.02
C GLU A 185 12.92 19.86 -21.17
N ILE A 186 11.82 20.38 -20.60
CA ILE A 186 11.51 21.82 -20.62
C ILE A 186 12.62 22.63 -19.93
N LEU A 187 13.11 22.14 -18.79
CA LEU A 187 14.22 22.78 -18.08
C LEU A 187 15.52 22.73 -18.89
N GLY A 188 15.84 21.56 -19.45
CA GLY A 188 16.98 21.40 -20.34
C GLY A 188 16.95 22.48 -21.44
N ARG A 189 15.85 22.61 -22.18
CA ARG A 189 15.70 23.63 -23.23
C ARG A 189 15.93 25.05 -22.71
N LYS A 190 15.42 25.38 -21.53
CA LYS A 190 15.63 26.70 -20.89
C LYS A 190 17.10 26.99 -20.59
N PHE A 191 17.90 25.96 -20.32
CA PHE A 191 19.34 26.04 -20.09
C PHE A 191 20.18 25.74 -21.36
N GLY A 192 19.57 25.60 -22.53
CA GLY A 192 20.27 25.29 -23.79
C GLY A 192 20.71 23.82 -23.92
N ILE A 193 20.09 22.92 -23.16
CA ILE A 193 20.39 21.49 -23.08
C ILE A 193 19.23 20.69 -23.70
N GLU A 194 19.41 20.12 -24.90
CA GLU A 194 18.39 19.24 -25.51
C GLU A 194 18.46 17.81 -24.95
N LEU A 195 17.75 17.54 -23.85
CA LEU A 195 17.58 16.20 -23.29
C LEU A 195 16.33 15.54 -23.86
N CYS A 196 16.48 14.52 -24.71
CA CYS A 196 15.36 13.70 -25.18
C CYS A 196 15.24 12.39 -24.40
N LEU A 197 14.03 11.83 -24.33
CA LEU A 197 13.70 10.59 -23.60
C LEU A 197 14.61 9.42 -23.98
N SER A 198 14.92 9.26 -25.27
CA SER A 198 15.77 8.18 -25.75
C SER A 198 17.21 8.28 -25.23
N SER A 199 17.72 9.48 -25.02
CA SER A 199 19.03 9.72 -24.40
C SER A 199 19.06 9.32 -22.93
N ILE A 200 17.99 9.66 -22.20
CA ILE A 200 17.84 9.29 -20.79
C ILE A 200 17.77 7.77 -20.65
N GLU A 201 16.93 7.12 -21.45
CA GLU A 201 16.77 5.67 -21.45
C GLU A 201 18.10 4.94 -21.72
N LYS A 202 18.87 5.40 -22.72
CA LYS A 202 20.18 4.83 -23.05
C LYS A 202 21.14 4.90 -21.85
N ILE A 203 21.27 6.06 -21.20
CA ILE A 203 22.13 6.19 -20.00
C ILE A 203 21.69 5.23 -18.90
N LEU A 204 20.39 5.17 -18.61
CA LEU A 204 19.86 4.30 -17.55
C LEU A 204 20.13 2.83 -17.84
N ARG A 205 19.95 2.39 -19.10
CA ARG A 205 20.26 1.01 -19.53
C ARG A 205 21.76 0.72 -19.42
N THR A 206 22.62 1.65 -19.84
CA THR A 206 24.07 1.51 -19.75
C THR A 206 24.55 1.41 -18.29
N LEU A 207 24.01 2.24 -17.40
CA LEU A 207 24.30 2.22 -15.96
C LEU A 207 23.77 0.97 -15.25
N LEU A 208 22.71 0.35 -15.76
CA LEU A 208 22.20 -0.93 -15.24
C LEU A 208 23.06 -2.13 -15.66
N ALA A 209 23.76 -2.01 -16.79
CA ALA A 209 24.64 -3.06 -17.28
C ALA A 209 25.92 -3.21 -16.42
N GLY A 210 26.33 -2.15 -15.72
CA GLY A 210 27.49 -2.20 -14.84
C GLY A 210 27.95 -0.82 -14.36
N GLU A 211 29.05 -0.83 -13.62
CA GLU A 211 29.78 0.38 -13.26
C GLU A 211 30.44 0.98 -14.52
N LYS A 212 30.31 2.30 -14.71
CA LYS A 212 30.75 2.99 -15.93
C LYS A 212 31.47 4.30 -15.60
N SER A 213 32.49 4.64 -16.37
CA SER A 213 33.05 6.00 -16.36
C SER A 213 32.15 6.97 -17.12
N LEU A 214 32.42 8.27 -16.97
CA LEU A 214 31.77 9.29 -17.80
C LEU A 214 32.11 9.11 -19.29
N GLU A 215 33.33 8.68 -19.59
CA GLU A 215 33.78 8.45 -20.96
C GLU A 215 33.09 7.24 -21.58
N ASP A 216 32.96 6.13 -20.84
CA ASP A 216 32.23 4.93 -21.26
C ASP A 216 30.76 5.27 -21.56
N LEU A 217 30.15 6.09 -20.70
CA LEU A 217 28.77 6.54 -20.90
C LEU A 217 28.64 7.35 -22.18
N LYS A 218 29.58 8.25 -22.46
CA LYS A 218 29.57 9.04 -23.70
C LYS A 218 29.72 8.15 -24.93
N GLU A 219 30.68 7.23 -24.92
CA GLU A 219 30.95 6.32 -26.04
C GLU A 219 29.76 5.41 -26.33
N GLU A 220 29.15 4.81 -25.30
CA GLU A 220 28.06 3.84 -25.48
C GLU A 220 26.70 4.51 -25.79
N THR A 221 26.48 5.73 -25.31
CA THR A 221 25.19 6.42 -25.48
C THR A 221 25.19 7.41 -26.65
N GLY A 222 26.38 7.88 -27.07
CA GLY A 222 26.55 8.92 -28.08
C GLY A 222 26.19 10.32 -27.58
N LEU A 223 26.16 10.53 -26.27
CA LEU A 223 25.67 11.77 -25.64
C LEU A 223 26.78 12.78 -25.38
N SER A 224 26.37 14.05 -25.34
CA SER A 224 27.26 15.14 -24.95
C SER A 224 27.62 15.05 -23.46
N ASN A 225 28.77 15.61 -23.10
CA ASN A 225 29.25 15.62 -21.72
C ASN A 225 28.24 16.29 -20.76
N SER A 226 27.64 17.41 -21.18
CA SER A 226 26.65 18.13 -20.38
C SER A 226 25.38 17.30 -20.12
N HIS A 227 24.96 16.47 -21.08
CA HIS A 227 23.80 15.58 -20.92
C HIS A 227 24.07 14.47 -19.91
N ALA A 228 25.21 13.79 -20.05
CA ALA A 228 25.59 12.71 -19.14
C ALA A 228 25.76 13.25 -17.71
N MET A 229 26.48 14.36 -17.54
CA MET A 229 26.74 14.96 -16.23
C MET A 229 25.46 15.40 -15.51
N LEU A 230 24.53 16.05 -16.21
CA LEU A 230 23.28 16.48 -15.62
C LEU A 230 22.46 15.28 -15.11
N LEU A 231 22.38 14.20 -15.90
CA LEU A 231 21.66 13.00 -15.49
C LEU A 231 22.31 12.31 -14.29
N LEU A 232 23.64 12.17 -14.31
CA LEU A 232 24.40 11.56 -13.21
C LEU A 232 24.19 12.34 -11.92
N GLN A 233 24.21 13.68 -11.98
CA GLN A 233 23.95 14.54 -10.83
C GLN A 233 22.53 14.33 -10.26
N ILE A 234 21.51 14.25 -11.12
CA ILE A 234 20.14 13.97 -10.67
C ILE A 234 20.02 12.60 -9.98
N LEU A 235 20.65 11.58 -10.57
CA LEU A 235 20.61 10.23 -10.02
C LEU A 235 21.39 10.12 -8.69
N GLU A 236 22.48 10.88 -8.56
CA GLU A 236 23.25 11.01 -7.32
C GLU A 236 22.42 11.67 -6.22
N GLU A 237 21.82 12.84 -6.48
CA GLU A 237 20.95 13.55 -5.53
C GLU A 237 19.73 12.70 -5.09
N ALA A 238 19.22 11.86 -5.98
CA ALA A 238 18.13 10.93 -5.70
C ALA A 238 18.55 9.67 -4.90
N ASN A 239 19.85 9.52 -4.57
CA ASN A 239 20.44 8.32 -3.97
C ASN A 239 20.21 7.03 -4.80
N LEU A 240 20.13 7.16 -6.14
CA LEU A 240 20.00 6.04 -7.07
C LEU A 240 21.35 5.62 -7.66
N LEU A 241 22.36 6.47 -7.51
CA LEU A 241 23.71 6.31 -8.03
C LEU A 241 24.74 6.58 -6.94
N GLU A 242 25.79 5.77 -6.90
CA GLU A 242 27.01 5.98 -6.11
C GLU A 242 28.16 6.35 -7.04
N LYS A 243 28.99 7.30 -6.62
CA LYS A 243 30.24 7.66 -7.30
C LYS A 243 31.46 7.11 -6.56
N ARG A 244 32.40 6.54 -7.29
CA ARG A 244 33.70 6.10 -6.78
C ARG A 244 34.82 6.80 -7.55
N ILE A 245 35.65 7.54 -6.83
CA ILE A 245 36.80 8.22 -7.42
C ILE A 245 37.94 7.20 -7.55
N VAL A 246 38.51 7.08 -8.75
CA VAL A 246 39.69 6.25 -9.04
C VAL A 246 40.79 7.13 -9.66
N PRO A 247 42.07 6.71 -9.65
CA PRO A 247 43.13 7.53 -10.24
C PRO A 247 42.87 7.82 -11.72
N GLY A 248 42.62 9.10 -12.02
CA GLY A 248 42.37 9.57 -13.39
C GLY A 248 40.92 9.50 -13.86
N ASP A 249 39.97 9.00 -13.06
CA ASP A 249 38.58 8.83 -13.50
C ASP A 249 37.55 8.81 -12.34
N THR A 250 36.27 8.94 -12.68
CA THR A 250 35.14 8.75 -11.75
C THR A 250 34.21 7.67 -12.30
N LEU A 251 34.00 6.65 -11.48
CA LEU A 251 33.12 5.54 -11.81
C LEU A 251 31.76 5.73 -11.14
N TYR A 252 30.71 5.42 -11.89
CA TYR A 252 29.33 5.57 -11.47
C TYR A 252 28.66 4.20 -11.44
N LYS A 253 28.02 3.87 -10.31
CA LYS A 253 27.36 2.59 -10.10
C LYS A 253 25.97 2.79 -9.54
N ILE A 254 25.00 2.10 -10.12
CA ILE A 254 23.62 2.10 -9.61
C ILE A 254 23.56 1.37 -8.26
N THR A 255 22.90 2.01 -7.28
CA THR A 255 22.68 1.42 -5.95
C THR A 255 21.67 0.28 -6.01
N HIS A 256 21.55 -0.55 -4.96
CA HIS A 256 20.51 -1.59 -4.93
C HIS A 256 19.10 -0.98 -5.05
N LYS A 257 18.88 0.17 -4.38
CA LYS A 257 17.65 0.97 -4.50
C LYS A 257 17.48 1.46 -5.94
N GLY A 258 18.51 2.09 -6.50
CA GLY A 258 18.52 2.54 -7.89
C GLY A 258 18.21 1.43 -8.89
N LYS A 259 18.75 0.23 -8.69
CA LYS A 259 18.52 -0.91 -9.60
C LYS A 259 17.05 -1.31 -9.62
N ASN A 260 16.43 -1.45 -8.46
CA ASN A 260 15.01 -1.80 -8.36
C ASN A 260 14.12 -0.69 -8.94
N THR A 261 14.41 0.58 -8.63
CA THR A 261 13.69 1.74 -9.16
C THR A 261 13.82 1.82 -10.68
N LEU A 262 15.04 1.70 -11.22
CA LEU A 262 15.28 1.82 -12.66
C LEU A 262 14.74 0.62 -13.45
N LEU A 263 14.82 -0.61 -12.94
CA LEU A 263 14.21 -1.77 -13.60
C LEU A 263 12.69 -1.63 -13.67
N PHE A 264 12.05 -1.11 -12.62
CA PHE A 264 10.64 -0.78 -12.65
C PHE A 264 10.32 0.31 -13.69
N LEU A 265 11.11 1.38 -13.73
CA LEU A 265 10.93 2.48 -14.68
C LEU A 265 11.18 2.06 -16.15
N LEU A 266 12.12 1.16 -16.42
CA LEU A 266 12.42 0.68 -17.77
C LEU A 266 11.51 -0.44 -18.27
N GLN A 267 10.79 -1.14 -17.38
CA GLN A 267 9.66 -2.00 -17.77
C GLN A 267 8.44 -1.18 -18.20
N ILE A 268 8.46 0.10 -17.85
CA ILE A 268 7.39 1.06 -18.05
C ILE A 268 7.58 1.85 -19.36
N ILE A 269 8.81 2.08 -19.81
CA ILE A 269 9.15 2.73 -21.10
C ILE A 269 9.00 1.73 -22.23
#